data_AF-A0A059X651-F1
#
_entry.id   AF-A0A059X651-F1
#
_cell.length_a   1.000
_cell.length_b   1.000
_cell.length_c   1.000
_cell.angle_alpha   90.00
_cell.angle_beta   90.00
_cell.angle_gamma   90.00
#
_symmetry.space_group_name_H-M   'P 1'
#
loop_
_entity.id
_entity.type
_entity.pdbx_description
1 polymer ?
#
loop_
_entity_poly.entity_id
_entity_poly.type
_entity_poly.pdbx_seq_one_letter_code
_entity_poly.pdbx_strand_id
1 'polypeptide(L)'
;QNRNTPTPCVGDINGYCIGAAGPEVYYLNSVNFALGNNFNSPQGRDLRRYPVSDNVNWEMGSHRLKFGGEWEHFDGTGYWGFFDPARVYLLSPEFLQGVGIPLSAFPAFGLPADGKVHNLNDLKKLPVVAFLLGIGDRAQPSYRLDDARTNDRFHLYIQDTWKITPRFTLNYGLGWVHETNVLNHDLGKPSLVAPLYGNDLSPTQKQYK
;
A
#
# COMPACT_ATOMS: atom_id res chain seq x y z
N GLN A 1 13.08 8.17 -7.99
CA GLN A 1 11.66 7.82 -8.15
C GLN A 1 11.54 6.31 -8.12
N ASN A 2 10.79 5.74 -7.17
CA ASN A 2 10.57 4.29 -7.13
C ASN A 2 9.32 3.99 -7.94
N ARG A 3 9.49 3.41 -9.13
CA ARG A 3 8.39 3.01 -10.02
C ARG A 3 8.47 1.51 -10.24
N ASN A 4 7.38 0.82 -9.94
CA ASN A 4 7.11 -0.55 -10.33
C ASN A 4 6.04 -0.52 -11.43
N THR A 5 6.46 -0.12 -12.63
CA THR A 5 5.61 -0.12 -13.83
C THR A 5 6.11 -1.20 -14.78
N PRO A 6 5.31 -2.24 -15.03
CA PRO A 6 5.64 -3.28 -15.99
C PRO A 6 5.85 -2.68 -17.37
N THR A 7 6.94 -3.07 -18.04
CA THR A 7 7.25 -2.55 -19.37
C THR A 7 6.25 -3.12 -20.37
N PRO A 8 5.66 -2.31 -21.28
CA PRO A 8 4.79 -2.83 -22.33
C PRO A 8 5.54 -3.81 -23.23
N CYS A 9 4.85 -4.84 -23.72
CA CYS A 9 5.44 -5.71 -24.73
C CYS A 9 5.37 -5.06 -26.12
N VAL A 10 6.39 -4.29 -26.49
CA VAL A 10 6.49 -3.69 -27.83
C VAL A 10 7.24 -4.67 -28.75
N GLY A 11 6.58 -5.15 -29.81
CA GLY A 11 7.21 -5.89 -30.90
C GLY A 11 7.15 -7.43 -30.86
N ASP A 12 6.50 -8.04 -29.87
CA ASP A 12 6.28 -9.50 -29.84
C ASP A 12 4.86 -9.85 -30.30
N ILE A 13 4.71 -9.99 -31.61
CA ILE A 13 3.46 -10.45 -32.24
C ILE A 13 3.12 -11.92 -31.90
N ASN A 14 4.06 -12.67 -31.32
CA ASN A 14 3.93 -14.11 -31.08
C ASN A 14 3.45 -14.45 -29.65
N GLY A 15 3.35 -13.45 -28.75
CA GLY A 15 2.72 -13.61 -27.43
C GLY A 15 3.57 -14.35 -26.40
N TYR A 16 4.89 -14.24 -26.45
CA TYR A 16 5.84 -14.79 -25.49
C TYR A 16 6.15 -13.85 -24.31
N CYS A 17 5.79 -12.57 -24.40
CA CYS A 17 5.89 -11.61 -23.31
C CYS A 17 4.92 -11.88 -22.14
N ILE A 18 5.25 -12.83 -21.28
CA ILE A 18 4.54 -13.02 -20.01
C ILE A 18 4.99 -11.91 -19.03
N GLY A 19 4.04 -11.13 -18.50
CA GLY A 19 4.33 -10.07 -17.50
C GLY A 19 4.71 -8.71 -18.08
N ALA A 20 4.31 -8.42 -19.32
CA ALA A 20 4.63 -7.17 -20.00
C ALA A 20 3.39 -6.26 -20.13
N ALA A 21 3.00 -5.63 -19.01
CA ALA A 21 1.78 -4.80 -18.90
C ALA A 21 0.46 -5.58 -19.10
N GLY A 22 0.51 -6.92 -19.13
CA GLY A 22 -0.66 -7.80 -19.20
C GLY A 22 -1.24 -8.15 -17.82
N PRO A 23 -2.37 -8.88 -17.77
CA PRO A 23 -3.01 -9.25 -16.51
C PRO A 23 -2.14 -10.22 -15.69
N GLU A 24 -2.40 -10.26 -14.38
CA GLU A 24 -1.93 -11.37 -13.56
C GLU A 24 -2.78 -12.61 -13.87
N VAL A 25 -2.14 -13.76 -13.97
CA VAL A 25 -2.78 -15.08 -14.07
C VAL A 25 -2.54 -15.81 -12.76
N TYR A 26 -3.61 -15.95 -11.98
CA TYR A 26 -3.63 -16.58 -10.67
C TYR A 26 -4.34 -17.93 -10.73
N TYR A 27 -3.81 -18.92 -10.02
CA TYR A 27 -4.36 -20.28 -10.01
C TYR A 27 -5.03 -20.54 -8.67
N LEU A 28 -6.28 -20.99 -8.67
CA LEU A 28 -6.94 -21.37 -7.43
C LEU A 28 -6.20 -22.55 -6.79
N ASN A 29 -6.07 -22.50 -5.46
CA ASN A 29 -5.32 -23.47 -4.65
C ASN A 29 -3.80 -23.51 -4.89
N SER A 30 -3.25 -22.60 -5.72
CA SER A 30 -1.82 -22.31 -5.74
C SER A 30 -1.50 -21.26 -4.67
N VAL A 31 -0.52 -21.56 -3.82
CA VAL A 31 -0.08 -20.65 -2.75
C VAL A 31 1.11 -19.79 -3.13
N ASN A 32 1.87 -20.14 -4.18
CA ASN A 32 3.16 -19.51 -4.50
C ASN A 32 3.43 -19.31 -6.00
N PHE A 33 2.46 -19.62 -6.87
CA PHE A 33 2.65 -19.49 -8.32
C PHE A 33 1.58 -18.60 -8.93
N ALA A 34 2.02 -17.50 -9.53
CA ALA A 34 1.25 -16.60 -10.37
C ALA A 34 2.13 -16.18 -11.56
N LEU A 35 1.53 -15.97 -12.72
CA LEU A 35 2.22 -15.49 -13.91
C LEU A 35 1.73 -14.08 -14.25
N GLY A 36 2.54 -13.31 -14.97
CA GLY A 36 2.16 -11.98 -15.38
C GLY A 36 2.53 -10.90 -14.36
N ASN A 37 1.87 -9.75 -14.44
CA ASN A 37 2.11 -8.65 -13.53
C ASN A 37 1.56 -8.97 -12.15
N ASN A 38 2.29 -8.61 -11.09
CA ASN A 38 1.72 -8.72 -9.75
C ASN A 38 0.41 -7.91 -9.65
N PHE A 39 -0.61 -8.45 -8.98
CA PHE A 39 -1.90 -7.77 -8.80
C PHE A 39 -1.80 -6.39 -8.16
N ASN A 40 -0.73 -6.14 -7.43
CA ASN A 40 -0.47 -4.90 -6.75
C ASN A 40 0.24 -3.87 -7.65
N SER A 41 0.51 -4.21 -8.91
CA SER A 41 1.22 -3.39 -9.90
C SER A 41 0.20 -2.79 -10.90
N PRO A 42 0.43 -1.57 -11.43
CA PRO A 42 1.62 -0.72 -11.25
C PRO A 42 1.56 0.17 -10.02
N GLN A 43 2.73 0.40 -9.40
CA GLN A 43 2.88 1.35 -8.29
C GLN A 43 3.99 2.35 -8.57
N GLY A 44 3.83 3.57 -8.06
CA GLY A 44 4.90 4.54 -8.07
C GLY A 44 4.65 5.63 -7.05
N ARG A 45 5.75 6.16 -6.51
CA ARG A 45 5.69 7.27 -5.57
C ARG A 45 6.79 8.28 -5.84
N ASP A 46 6.42 9.55 -5.88
CA ASP A 46 7.29 10.71 -5.89
C ASP A 46 7.12 11.43 -4.56
N LEU A 47 8.12 11.27 -3.68
CA LEU A 47 8.13 11.90 -2.36
C LEU A 47 9.29 12.86 -2.28
N ARG A 48 9.00 14.10 -1.90
CA ARG A 48 9.97 15.10 -1.53
C ARG A 48 9.79 15.42 -0.06
N ARG A 49 10.87 15.32 0.69
CA ARG A 49 10.91 15.59 2.12
C ARG A 49 12.02 16.57 2.41
N TYR A 50 11.71 17.59 3.18
CA TYR A 50 12.64 18.63 3.57
C TYR A 50 12.67 18.71 5.10
N PRO A 51 13.45 17.82 5.75
CA PRO A 51 13.60 17.85 7.19
C PRO A 51 14.60 18.94 7.59
N VAL A 52 14.21 19.72 8.61
CA VAL A 52 15.08 20.66 9.32
C VAL A 52 15.04 20.26 10.78
N SER A 53 16.19 19.95 11.37
CA SER A 53 16.29 19.53 12.76
C SER A 53 17.32 20.34 13.52
N ASP A 54 16.99 20.59 14.79
CA ASP A 54 17.87 21.23 15.76
C ASP A 54 17.88 20.43 17.05
N ASN A 55 19.06 20.28 17.63
CA ASN A 55 19.27 19.52 18.86
C ASN A 55 20.33 20.23 19.72
N VAL A 56 19.89 20.82 20.82
CA VAL A 56 20.75 21.52 21.77
C VAL A 56 20.92 20.67 23.02
N ASN A 57 22.18 20.53 23.44
CA ASN A 57 22.54 19.99 24.75
C ASN A 57 23.15 21.12 25.56
N TRP A 58 22.58 21.41 26.73
CA TRP A 58 23.05 22.45 27.60
C TRP A 58 23.25 21.93 29.01
N GLU A 59 24.49 21.98 29.47
CA GLU A 59 24.84 21.69 30.86
C GLU A 59 24.96 22.99 31.65
N MET A 60 24.16 23.10 32.72
CA MET A 60 24.23 24.22 33.64
C MET A 60 24.09 23.73 35.08
N GLY A 61 25.20 23.78 35.82
CA GLY A 61 25.24 23.31 37.21
C GLY A 61 24.91 21.82 37.33
N SER A 62 23.85 21.50 38.08
CA SER A 62 23.37 20.13 38.28
C SER A 62 22.37 19.65 37.23
N HIS A 63 22.02 20.49 36.25
CA HIS A 63 21.08 20.19 35.18
C HIS A 63 21.83 19.88 33.87
N ARG A 64 21.32 18.88 33.14
CA ARG A 64 21.74 18.59 31.77
C ARG A 64 20.48 18.57 30.92
N LEU A 65 20.22 19.72 30.30
CA LEU A 65 19.06 19.93 29.45
C LEU A 65 19.36 19.45 28.03
N LYS A 66 18.39 18.76 27.45
CA LYS A 66 18.33 18.45 26.02
C LYS A 66 17.02 18.95 25.48
N PHE A 67 17.07 19.81 24.50
CA PHE A 67 15.86 20.29 23.83
C PHE A 67 16.16 20.51 22.37
N GLY A 68 15.11 20.51 21.58
CA GLY A 68 15.24 20.60 20.15
C GLY A 68 13.91 20.41 19.47
N GLY A 69 13.97 20.41 18.15
CA GLY A 69 12.80 20.21 17.34
C GLY A 69 13.13 19.80 15.93
N GLU A 70 12.11 19.31 15.26
CA GLU A 70 12.12 18.99 13.86
C GLU A 70 10.90 19.64 13.20
N TRP A 71 11.13 20.27 12.07
CA TRP A 71 10.08 20.54 11.10
C TRP A 71 10.39 19.76 9.83
N GLU A 72 9.42 19.01 9.33
CA GLU A 72 9.52 18.29 8.06
C GLU A 72 8.36 18.71 7.17
N HIS A 73 8.70 19.33 6.04
CA HIS A 73 7.76 19.50 4.94
C HIS A 73 7.78 18.26 4.03
N PHE A 74 6.61 17.70 3.80
CA PHE A 74 6.38 16.55 2.93
C PHE A 74 5.52 16.98 1.75
N ASP A 75 5.95 16.66 0.53
CA ASP A 75 5.16 16.74 -0.69
C ASP A 75 5.22 15.39 -1.40
N GLY A 76 4.09 14.70 -1.46
CA GLY A 76 3.99 13.33 -1.92
C GLY A 76 2.85 13.11 -2.90
N THR A 77 3.21 12.61 -4.07
CA THR A 77 2.25 12.11 -5.06
C THR A 77 2.64 10.72 -5.52
N GLY A 78 1.73 10.02 -6.16
CA GLY A 78 1.98 8.66 -6.60
C GLY A 78 0.80 8.09 -7.38
N TYR A 79 0.91 6.81 -7.65
CA TYR A 79 -0.18 6.01 -8.18
C TYR A 79 -0.07 4.58 -7.66
N TRP A 80 -1.21 3.94 -7.54
CA TRP A 80 -1.31 2.55 -7.17
C TRP A 80 -2.50 1.92 -7.89
N GLY A 81 -2.20 1.13 -8.92
CA GLY A 81 -3.19 0.31 -9.62
C GLY A 81 -3.27 -1.07 -8.96
N PHE A 82 -4.49 -1.48 -8.62
CA PHE A 82 -4.81 -2.85 -8.22
C PHE A 82 -5.47 -3.57 -9.39
N PHE A 83 -5.08 -4.82 -9.62
CA PHE A 83 -5.63 -5.64 -10.69
C PHE A 83 -5.63 -4.89 -12.04
N ASP A 84 -4.55 -4.19 -12.36
CA ASP A 84 -4.40 -3.34 -13.55
C ASP A 84 -3.42 -4.03 -14.54
N PRO A 85 -3.86 -4.46 -15.74
CA PRO A 85 -5.20 -4.26 -16.31
C PRO A 85 -6.26 -5.23 -15.80
N ALA A 86 -5.87 -6.42 -15.32
CA ALA A 86 -6.76 -7.39 -14.69
C ALA A 86 -5.99 -8.42 -13.84
N ARG A 87 -6.70 -9.19 -13.02
CA ARG A 87 -6.29 -10.52 -12.56
C ARG A 87 -7.28 -11.55 -13.08
N VAL A 88 -6.78 -12.60 -13.70
CA VAL A 88 -7.56 -13.75 -14.17
C VAL A 88 -7.34 -14.92 -13.23
N TYR A 89 -8.43 -15.56 -12.81
CA TYR A 89 -8.40 -16.77 -11.99
C TYR A 89 -8.62 -17.99 -12.86
N LEU A 90 -7.66 -18.92 -12.81
CA LEU A 90 -7.73 -20.22 -13.46
C LEU A 90 -8.05 -21.32 -12.44
N LEU A 91 -8.89 -22.27 -12.85
CA LEU A 91 -9.09 -23.51 -12.11
C LEU A 91 -7.90 -24.43 -12.34
N SER A 92 -7.17 -24.72 -11.27
CA SER A 92 -6.06 -25.69 -11.33
C SER A 92 -6.59 -27.13 -11.38
N PRO A 93 -5.83 -28.06 -11.98
CA PRO A 93 -6.11 -29.50 -11.89
C PRO A 93 -6.37 -29.99 -10.45
N GLU A 94 -5.61 -29.44 -9.49
CA GLU A 94 -5.72 -29.77 -8.07
C GLU A 94 -7.04 -29.27 -7.48
N PHE A 95 -7.47 -28.06 -7.86
CA PHE A 95 -8.77 -27.53 -7.45
C PHE A 95 -9.92 -28.38 -8.00
N LEU A 96 -9.87 -28.75 -9.29
CA LEU A 96 -10.90 -29.57 -9.94
C LEU A 96 -11.04 -30.94 -9.26
N GLN A 97 -9.93 -31.58 -8.92
CA GLN A 97 -9.94 -32.83 -8.14
C GLN A 97 -10.50 -32.61 -6.73
N GLY A 98 -10.11 -31.50 -6.07
CA GLY A 98 -10.58 -31.15 -4.73
C GLY A 98 -12.10 -30.94 -4.64
N VAL A 99 -12.75 -30.49 -5.72
CA VAL A 99 -14.21 -30.37 -5.80
C VAL A 99 -14.91 -31.62 -6.37
N GLY A 100 -14.18 -32.72 -6.55
CA GLY A 100 -14.74 -34.03 -6.91
C GLY A 100 -14.80 -34.34 -8.40
N ILE A 101 -14.12 -33.58 -9.27
CA ILE A 101 -14.02 -33.91 -10.70
C ILE A 101 -12.93 -34.99 -10.90
N PRO A 102 -13.27 -36.19 -11.39
CA PRO A 102 -12.29 -37.26 -11.57
C PRO A 102 -11.36 -36.97 -12.75
N LEU A 103 -10.11 -37.47 -12.67
CA LEU A 103 -9.11 -37.35 -13.74
C LEU A 103 -9.58 -37.89 -15.11
N SER A 104 -10.46 -38.89 -15.11
CA SER A 104 -11.06 -39.43 -16.34
C SER A 104 -11.92 -38.41 -17.10
N ALA A 105 -12.43 -37.38 -16.43
CA ALA A 105 -13.20 -36.31 -17.06
C ALA A 105 -12.32 -35.19 -17.65
N PHE A 106 -11.03 -35.14 -17.31
CA PHE A 106 -10.13 -34.05 -17.71
C PHE A 106 -9.94 -33.94 -19.23
N PRO A 107 -9.81 -35.04 -19.99
CA PRO A 107 -9.75 -34.98 -21.46
C PRO A 107 -10.98 -34.33 -22.10
N ALA A 108 -12.17 -34.41 -21.47
CA ALA A 108 -13.38 -33.75 -21.98
C ALA A 108 -13.28 -32.21 -21.94
N PHE A 109 -12.41 -31.67 -21.08
CA PHE A 109 -12.07 -30.25 -20.99
C PHE A 109 -10.76 -29.91 -21.73
N GLY A 110 -10.18 -30.86 -22.47
CA GLY A 110 -8.90 -30.70 -23.16
C GLY A 110 -7.68 -30.74 -22.23
N LEU A 111 -7.86 -31.09 -20.96
CA LEU A 111 -6.79 -31.16 -19.96
C LEU A 111 -6.08 -32.53 -19.97
N PRO A 112 -4.80 -32.58 -19.58
CA PRO A 112 -4.07 -33.84 -19.45
C PRO A 112 -4.74 -34.81 -18.48
N ALA A 113 -4.85 -36.09 -18.88
CA ALA A 113 -5.51 -37.14 -18.10
C ALA A 113 -4.79 -37.49 -16.79
N ASP A 114 -3.51 -37.12 -16.66
CA ASP A 114 -2.73 -37.29 -15.44
C ASP A 114 -2.89 -36.12 -14.45
N GLY A 115 -3.70 -35.12 -14.80
CA GLY A 115 -3.99 -33.97 -13.94
C GLY A 115 -2.80 -33.05 -13.74
N LYS A 116 -1.79 -33.09 -14.60
CA LYS A 116 -0.58 -32.25 -14.50
C LYS A 116 -0.51 -31.28 -15.67
N VAL A 117 0.03 -30.09 -15.43
CA VAL A 117 0.30 -29.10 -16.49
C VAL A 117 1.74 -29.29 -16.96
N HIS A 118 1.94 -29.75 -18.21
CA HIS A 118 3.29 -30.08 -18.72
C HIS A 118 3.93 -28.96 -19.52
N ASN A 119 3.13 -28.06 -20.10
CA ASN A 119 3.59 -27.03 -21.00
C ASN A 119 2.59 -25.85 -21.10
N LEU A 120 2.99 -24.82 -21.84
CA LEU A 120 2.17 -23.63 -22.07
C LEU A 120 0.82 -23.92 -22.77
N ASN A 121 0.73 -24.97 -23.60
CA ASN A 121 -0.53 -25.31 -24.27
C ASN A 121 -1.52 -25.96 -23.31
N ASP A 122 -1.07 -26.78 -22.36
CA ASP A 122 -1.93 -27.30 -21.28
C ASP A 122 -2.41 -26.16 -20.39
N LEU A 123 -1.51 -25.21 -20.11
CA LEU A 123 -1.83 -24.03 -19.33
C LEU A 123 -2.95 -23.19 -19.96
N LYS A 124 -2.90 -22.96 -21.27
CA LYS A 124 -3.91 -22.19 -22.02
C LYS A 124 -5.29 -22.85 -22.05
N LYS A 125 -5.40 -24.13 -21.70
CA LYS A 125 -6.67 -24.88 -21.66
C LYS A 125 -7.31 -24.89 -20.28
N LEU A 126 -6.63 -24.37 -19.25
CA LEU A 126 -7.21 -24.30 -17.91
C LEU A 126 -8.48 -23.42 -17.93
N PRO A 127 -9.58 -23.87 -17.31
CA PRO A 127 -10.80 -23.07 -17.26
C PRO A 127 -10.60 -21.75 -16.52
N VAL A 128 -11.11 -20.66 -17.09
CA VAL A 128 -11.20 -19.36 -16.43
C VAL A 128 -12.47 -19.34 -15.58
N VAL A 129 -12.35 -19.00 -14.29
CA VAL A 129 -13.50 -18.92 -13.37
C VAL A 129 -13.94 -17.49 -13.09
N ALA A 130 -13.00 -16.54 -13.07
CA ALA A 130 -13.28 -15.15 -12.79
C ALA A 130 -12.18 -14.24 -13.33
N PHE A 131 -12.52 -12.98 -13.54
CA PHE A 131 -11.56 -11.89 -13.72
C PHE A 131 -11.91 -10.76 -12.75
N LEU A 132 -10.88 -10.14 -12.17
CA LEU A 132 -10.98 -8.90 -11.40
C LEU A 132 -10.29 -7.79 -12.17
N LEU A 133 -10.90 -6.62 -12.20
CA LEU A 133 -10.42 -5.46 -12.95
C LEU A 133 -10.30 -4.28 -11.97
N GLY A 134 -9.17 -3.60 -12.00
CA GLY A 134 -9.03 -2.29 -11.36
C GLY A 134 -9.81 -1.24 -12.15
N ILE A 135 -10.73 -0.53 -11.48
CA ILE A 135 -11.47 0.59 -12.07
C ILE A 135 -11.23 1.86 -11.29
N GLY A 136 -11.22 2.99 -11.99
CA GLY A 136 -11.05 4.32 -11.40
C GLY A 136 -9.66 4.91 -11.57
N ASP A 137 -9.48 6.12 -11.02
CA ASP A 137 -8.19 6.80 -11.01
C ASP A 137 -7.26 6.14 -9.99
N ARG A 138 -6.07 5.76 -10.45
CA ARG A 138 -5.02 5.16 -9.65
C ARG A 138 -4.16 6.19 -8.92
N ALA A 139 -4.36 7.49 -9.13
CA ALA A 139 -3.60 8.54 -8.48
C ALA A 139 -3.68 8.47 -6.94
N GLN A 140 -2.59 8.82 -6.27
CA GLN A 140 -2.51 8.89 -4.82
C GLN A 140 -1.79 10.17 -4.39
N PRO A 141 -2.48 11.11 -3.72
CA PRO A 141 -3.93 11.17 -3.51
C PRO A 141 -4.73 11.36 -4.81
N SER A 142 -5.97 10.85 -4.89
CA SER A 142 -6.85 11.00 -6.06
C SER A 142 -7.87 12.14 -5.95
N TYR A 143 -8.08 12.67 -4.74
CA TYR A 143 -9.05 13.72 -4.45
C TYR A 143 -8.35 14.94 -3.86
N ARG A 144 -8.70 16.14 -4.36
CA ARG A 144 -8.07 17.43 -3.99
C ARG A 144 -6.55 17.33 -3.84
N LEU A 145 -5.89 16.91 -4.92
CA LEU A 145 -4.46 16.62 -4.95
C LEU A 145 -3.61 17.75 -4.36
N ASP A 146 -3.88 19.00 -4.74
CA ASP A 146 -3.08 20.14 -4.28
C ASP A 146 -3.14 20.34 -2.75
N ASP A 147 -4.28 20.02 -2.12
CA ASP A 147 -4.45 20.10 -0.67
C ASP A 147 -3.91 18.84 0.03
N ALA A 148 -4.09 17.66 -0.56
CA ALA A 148 -3.81 16.38 0.06
C ALA A 148 -2.34 15.92 -0.09
N ARG A 149 -1.61 16.42 -1.08
CA ARG A 149 -0.22 15.97 -1.35
C ARG A 149 0.78 16.48 -0.31
N THR A 150 0.48 17.59 0.35
CA THR A 150 1.40 18.24 1.29
C THR A 150 1.06 17.95 2.74
N ASN A 151 2.07 17.82 3.59
CA ASN A 151 1.93 17.73 5.03
C ASN A 151 3.13 18.39 5.71
N ASP A 152 2.90 19.10 6.81
CA ASP A 152 3.96 19.63 7.66
C ASP A 152 3.91 18.91 9.00
N ARG A 153 5.03 18.28 9.37
CA ARG A 153 5.22 17.69 10.70
C ARG A 153 6.10 18.61 11.54
N PHE A 154 5.63 18.89 12.74
CA PHE A 154 6.40 19.54 13.80
C PHE A 154 6.59 18.55 14.93
N HIS A 155 7.82 18.44 15.43
CA HIS A 155 8.13 17.69 16.63
C HIS A 155 9.01 18.56 17.52
N LEU A 156 8.59 18.76 18.76
CA LEU A 156 9.33 19.55 19.75
C LEU A 156 9.54 18.69 20.99
N TYR A 157 10.70 18.84 21.62
CA TYR A 157 10.97 18.12 22.86
C TYR A 157 11.86 18.92 23.81
N ILE A 158 11.71 18.62 25.10
CA ILE A 158 12.60 19.05 26.17
C ILE A 158 12.75 17.92 27.19
N GLN A 159 13.97 17.69 27.63
CA GLN A 159 14.33 16.69 28.62
C GLN A 159 15.37 17.28 29.57
N ASP A 160 15.28 16.93 30.85
CA ASP A 160 16.27 17.30 31.86
C ASP A 160 16.74 16.07 32.63
N THR A 161 18.06 16.00 32.82
CA THR A 161 18.70 15.13 33.79
C THR A 161 19.19 16.00 34.94
N TRP A 162 18.47 15.98 36.06
CA TRP A 162 18.77 16.79 37.23
C TRP A 162 19.41 15.98 38.35
N LYS A 163 20.66 16.30 38.67
CA LYS A 163 21.39 15.73 39.81
C LYS A 163 21.05 16.50 41.10
N ILE A 164 19.93 16.15 41.71
CA ILE A 164 19.43 16.80 42.94
C ILE A 164 20.38 16.58 44.12
N THR A 165 20.96 15.38 44.27
CA THR A 165 21.99 15.08 45.27
C THR A 165 23.12 14.24 44.66
N PRO A 166 24.28 14.07 45.31
CA PRO A 166 25.34 13.19 44.81
C PRO A 166 24.91 11.74 44.54
N ARG A 167 23.81 11.29 45.15
CA ARG A 167 23.29 9.91 45.04
C ARG A 167 21.91 9.83 44.39
N PHE A 168 21.31 10.95 44.00
CA PHE A 168 19.98 10.98 43.39
C PHE A 168 19.95 11.87 42.15
N THR A 169 19.53 11.29 41.03
CA THR A 169 19.35 11.97 39.75
C THR A 169 17.95 11.69 39.24
N LEU A 170 17.20 12.74 38.92
CA LEU A 170 15.88 12.67 38.32
C LEU A 170 15.99 12.93 36.82
N ASN A 171 15.32 12.12 36.01
CA ASN A 171 15.20 12.34 34.57
C ASN A 171 13.73 12.53 34.23
N TYR A 172 13.43 13.59 33.50
CA TYR A 172 12.06 13.85 33.04
C TYR A 172 12.09 14.60 31.71
N GLY A 173 10.96 14.58 31.00
CA GLY A 173 10.86 15.25 29.72
C GLY A 173 9.45 15.24 29.16
N LEU A 174 9.26 16.10 28.16
CA LEU A 174 8.02 16.27 27.43
C LEU A 174 8.35 16.33 25.93
N GLY A 175 7.51 15.68 25.14
CA GLY A 175 7.55 15.76 23.69
C GLY A 175 6.16 16.11 23.15
N TRP A 176 6.13 16.83 22.04
CA TRP A 176 4.91 17.19 21.33
C TRP A 176 5.12 17.00 19.84
N VAL A 177 4.18 16.30 19.19
CA VAL A 177 4.17 16.08 17.74
C VAL A 177 2.87 16.61 17.19
N HIS A 178 2.97 17.19 16.00
CA HIS A 178 1.85 17.73 15.27
C HIS A 178 2.04 17.56 13.78
N GLU A 179 0.98 17.15 13.09
CA GLU A 179 0.97 17.06 11.64
C GLU A 179 -0.28 17.76 11.10
N THR A 180 -0.10 18.57 10.05
CA THR A 180 -1.13 19.47 9.53
C THR A 180 -2.18 18.78 8.67
N ASN A 181 -1.85 17.61 8.09
CA ASN A 181 -2.64 16.98 7.04
C ASN A 181 -2.57 15.43 7.04
N VAL A 182 -2.41 14.80 8.21
CA VAL A 182 -2.43 13.33 8.34
C VAL A 182 -3.83 12.73 8.19
N LEU A 183 -4.85 13.49 8.59
CA LEU A 183 -6.23 13.03 8.59
C LEU A 183 -7.02 13.69 7.46
N ASN A 184 -7.97 12.95 6.90
CA ASN A 184 -8.92 13.49 5.94
C ASN A 184 -9.89 14.43 6.67
N HIS A 185 -9.68 15.74 6.50
CA HIS A 185 -10.51 16.82 7.08
C HIS A 185 -11.53 17.38 6.09
N ASP A 186 -11.66 16.71 4.96
CA ASP A 186 -12.09 17.33 3.73
C ASP A 186 -13.26 16.53 3.11
N LEU A 187 -13.32 15.22 3.38
CA LEU A 187 -14.42 14.33 3.02
C LEU A 187 -15.46 14.21 4.14
N GLY A 188 -16.71 14.52 3.79
CA GLY A 188 -17.87 14.24 4.64
C GLY A 188 -18.13 12.74 4.77
N LYS A 189 -18.79 12.32 5.85
CA LYS A 189 -19.11 10.92 6.11
C LYS A 189 -20.38 10.53 5.32
N PRO A 190 -20.45 9.33 4.73
CA PRO A 190 -21.64 8.91 3.99
C PRO A 190 -22.83 8.71 4.94
N SER A 191 -24.06 8.94 4.46
CA SER A 191 -25.29 8.73 5.24
C SER A 191 -25.44 7.31 5.79
N LEU A 192 -24.82 6.33 5.12
CA LEU A 192 -24.78 4.94 5.56
C LEU A 192 -24.19 4.76 6.97
N VAL A 193 -23.28 5.63 7.40
CA VAL A 193 -22.65 5.53 8.74
C VAL A 193 -23.36 6.35 9.81
N ALA A 194 -24.48 7.01 9.49
CA ALA A 194 -25.26 7.79 10.45
C ALA A 194 -25.73 6.99 11.68
N PRO A 195 -26.11 5.70 11.60
CA PRO A 195 -26.45 4.92 12.79
C PRO A 195 -25.30 4.75 13.80
N LEU A 196 -24.04 4.90 13.35
CA LEU A 196 -22.85 4.78 14.19
C LEU A 196 -22.31 6.14 14.65
N TYR A 197 -22.34 7.14 13.77
CA TYR A 197 -21.76 8.46 14.03
C TYR A 197 -22.79 9.52 14.45
N GLY A 198 -24.07 9.19 14.43
CA GLY A 198 -25.16 10.12 14.66
C GLY A 198 -25.42 11.03 13.45
N ASN A 199 -25.98 12.21 13.72
CA ASN A 199 -26.42 13.14 12.68
C ASN A 199 -25.30 14.04 12.15
N ASP A 200 -24.15 14.13 12.82
CA ASP A 200 -23.01 14.92 12.35
C ASP A 200 -22.12 14.11 11.40
N LEU A 201 -22.46 14.21 10.12
CA LEU A 201 -21.71 13.62 9.02
C LEU A 201 -20.71 14.61 8.39
N SER A 202 -20.44 15.74 9.04
CA SER A 202 -19.46 16.70 8.53
C SER A 202 -18.05 16.07 8.48
N PRO A 203 -17.15 16.63 7.65
CA PRO A 203 -15.75 16.21 7.65
C PRO A 203 -15.14 16.28 9.06
N THR A 204 -14.14 15.45 9.31
CA THR A 204 -13.42 15.47 10.58
C THR A 204 -12.88 16.87 10.84
N GLN A 205 -13.27 17.49 11.96
CA GLN A 205 -12.77 18.81 12.32
C GLN A 205 -11.26 18.76 12.54
N LYS A 206 -10.54 19.79 12.11
CA LYS A 206 -9.17 20.01 12.57
C LYS A 206 -9.23 20.28 14.07
N GLN A 207 -8.43 19.58 14.86
CA GLN A 207 -8.44 19.73 16.33
C GLN A 207 -7.93 21.11 16.79
N TYR A 208 -7.48 21.94 15.86
CA TYR A 208 -6.98 23.29 16.05
C TYR A 208 -7.35 24.11 14.80
N LYS A 209 -7.84 25.34 15.00
CA LYS A 209 -8.13 26.32 13.94
C LYS A 209 -7.05 27.40 13.93
#